data_AF-A0A2V6BDX5-F1
#
_entry.id   AF-A0A2V6BDX5-F1
#
_cell.length_a   1.000
_cell.length_b   1.000
_cell.length_c   1.000
_cell.angle_alpha   90.00
_cell.angle_beta   90.00
_cell.angle_gamma   90.00
#
_symmetry.space_group_name_H-M   'P 1'
#
loop_
_entity.id
_entity.type
_entity.pdbx_description
1 polymer ?
#
loop_
_entity_poly.entity_id
_entity_poly.type
_entity_poly.pdbx_seq_one_letter_code
_entity_poly.pdbx_strand_id
1 'polypeptide(L)'
;MRILDRYVIRNFLQVYFYCIAGFISIWLIFDVSDNISTFIDQHVGLRLVIRYYATQLPQVLIILLPVSLLLSLLFALGRMSRANEIVSMLTAGVSLPRVLRPLIGIGLLTVAATMALNYSLAPHAELARKMFISEVQARPGRYIQGQI
;
A
#
# COMPACT_ATOMS: atom_id res chain seq x y z
N MET A 1 -27.69 5.69 0.49
CA MET A 1 -26.74 6.13 1.54
C MET A 1 -27.30 7.37 2.20
N ARG A 2 -27.29 7.46 3.54
CA ARG A 2 -27.72 8.68 4.23
C ARG A 2 -26.65 9.77 4.05
N ILE A 3 -27.03 11.03 4.17
CA ILE A 3 -26.12 12.20 3.97
C ILE A 3 -24.87 12.08 4.85
N LEU A 4 -25.03 11.59 6.09
CA LEU A 4 -23.96 11.37 7.06
C LEU A 4 -22.93 10.33 6.59
N ASP A 5 -23.38 9.20 6.04
CA ASP A 5 -22.47 8.16 5.52
C ASP A 5 -21.59 8.73 4.40
N ARG A 6 -22.21 9.47 3.47
CA ARG A 6 -21.50 10.12 2.34
C ARG A 6 -20.48 11.14 2.82
N TYR A 7 -20.82 11.89 3.87
CA TYR A 7 -19.91 12.85 4.49
C TYR A 7 -18.69 12.18 5.10
N VAL A 8 -18.89 11.15 5.92
CA VAL A 8 -17.80 10.38 6.57
C VAL A 8 -16.90 9.74 5.52
N ILE A 9 -17.49 9.09 4.51
CA ILE A 9 -16.74 8.47 3.41
C ILE A 9 -15.90 9.50 2.66
N ARG A 10 -16.48 10.66 2.29
CA ARG A 10 -15.76 11.70 1.56
C ARG A 10 -14.60 12.27 2.38
N ASN A 11 -14.83 12.58 3.65
CA ASN A 11 -13.80 13.12 4.53
C ASN A 11 -12.65 12.11 4.72
N PHE A 12 -12.97 10.83 4.94
CA PHE A 12 -11.97 9.78 5.04
C PHE A 12 -11.21 9.56 3.73
N LEU A 13 -11.91 9.41 2.59
CA LEU A 13 -11.28 9.13 1.30
C LEU A 13 -10.31 10.23 0.87
N GLN A 14 -10.66 11.50 1.11
CA GLN A 14 -9.76 12.61 0.82
C GLN A 14 -8.43 12.46 1.57
N VAL A 15 -8.49 12.22 2.88
CA VAL A 15 -7.31 11.99 3.70
C VAL A 15 -6.57 10.74 3.24
N TYR A 16 -7.28 9.67 2.90
CA TYR A 16 -6.71 8.41 2.44
C TYR A 16 -5.90 8.54 1.16
N PHE A 17 -6.43 9.25 0.17
CA PHE A 17 -5.68 9.55 -1.06
C PHE A 17 -4.45 10.42 -0.78
N TYR A 18 -4.55 11.42 0.09
CA TYR A 18 -3.39 12.23 0.46
C TYR A 18 -2.31 11.42 1.19
N CYS A 19 -2.68 10.52 2.08
CA CYS A 19 -1.73 9.64 2.75
C CYS A 19 -1.05 8.69 1.77
N ILE A 20 -1.80 8.04 0.86
CA ILE A 20 -1.22 7.17 -0.17
C ILE A 20 -0.26 7.96 -1.07
N ALA A 21 -0.70 9.11 -1.59
CA ALA A 21 0.13 9.94 -2.47
C ALA A 21 1.39 10.44 -1.75
N GLY A 22 1.27 10.85 -0.49
CA GLY A 22 2.38 11.27 0.35
C GLY A 22 3.40 10.15 0.55
N PHE A 23 2.94 8.95 0.93
CA PHE A 23 3.85 7.82 1.13
C PHE A 23 4.52 7.35 -0.17
N ILE A 24 3.79 7.32 -1.30
CA ILE A 24 4.38 7.03 -2.61
C ILE A 24 5.44 8.07 -2.97
N SER A 25 5.17 9.35 -2.72
CA SER A 25 6.12 10.44 -3.00
C SER A 25 7.39 10.29 -2.17
N ILE A 26 7.24 10.00 -0.87
CA ILE A 26 8.38 9.75 0.02
C ILE A 26 9.19 8.57 -0.50
N TRP A 27 8.55 7.44 -0.78
CA TRP A 27 9.22 6.25 -1.32
C TRP A 27 9.96 6.56 -2.63
N LEU A 28 9.31 7.27 -3.56
CA LEU A 28 9.89 7.63 -4.85
C LEU A 28 11.13 8.50 -4.68
N ILE A 29 11.10 9.49 -3.78
CA ILE A 29 12.25 10.36 -3.50
C ILE A 29 13.43 9.55 -2.95
N PHE A 30 13.17 8.64 -2.00
CA PHE A 30 14.22 7.78 -1.46
C PHE A 30 14.84 6.89 -2.55
N ASP A 31 14.01 6.16 -3.30
CA ASP A 31 14.51 5.22 -4.31
C ASP A 31 15.23 5.93 -5.46
N VAL A 32 14.72 7.08 -5.92
CA VAL A 32 15.41 7.89 -6.94
C VAL A 32 16.74 8.39 -6.39
N SER A 33 16.78 8.91 -5.16
CA SER A 33 18.02 9.41 -4.56
C SER A 33 19.10 8.34 -4.45
N ASP A 34 18.72 7.09 -4.15
CA ASP A 34 19.66 5.98 -4.04
C ASP A 34 20.16 5.48 -5.40
N ASN A 35 19.31 5.54 -6.45
CA ASN A 35 19.62 4.97 -7.76
C ASN A 35 20.04 6.01 -8.83
N ILE A 36 20.01 7.30 -8.52
CA ILE A 36 20.26 8.37 -9.51
C ILE A 36 21.65 8.29 -10.16
N SER A 37 22.69 7.95 -9.39
CA SER A 37 24.05 7.77 -9.90
C SER A 37 24.10 6.66 -10.95
N THR A 38 23.52 5.50 -10.63
CA THR A 38 23.43 4.36 -11.55
C THR A 38 22.69 4.70 -12.83
N PHE A 39 21.59 5.46 -12.76
CA PHE A 39 20.82 5.85 -13.95
C PHE A 39 21.58 6.81 -14.85
N ILE A 40 22.34 7.73 -14.27
CA ILE A 40 23.19 8.69 -15.01
C ILE A 40 24.35 7.93 -15.66
N ASP A 41 25.05 7.09 -14.92
CA ASP A 41 26.22 6.34 -15.41
C ASP A 41 25.83 5.40 -16.56
N GLN A 42 24.66 4.76 -16.48
CA GLN A 42 24.15 3.85 -17.52
C GLN A 42 23.38 4.54 -18.65
N HIS A 43 23.30 5.88 -18.67
CA HIS A 43 22.61 6.67 -19.71
C HIS A 43 21.17 6.21 -19.95
N VAL A 44 20.46 5.88 -18.87
CA VAL A 44 19.13 5.28 -18.95
C VAL A 44 18.11 6.31 -19.44
N GLY A 45 17.42 6.00 -20.54
CA GLY A 45 16.37 6.87 -21.07
C GLY A 45 15.20 7.02 -20.09
N LEU A 46 14.65 8.23 -19.99
CA LEU A 46 13.52 8.60 -19.10
C LEU A 46 12.31 7.65 -19.21
N ARG A 47 12.03 7.14 -20.41
CA ARG A 47 10.95 6.17 -20.65
C ARG A 47 11.19 4.84 -19.91
N LEU A 48 12.44 4.39 -19.81
CA LEU A 48 12.77 3.15 -19.10
C LEU A 48 12.66 3.36 -17.59
N VAL A 49 13.08 4.52 -17.07
CA VAL A 49 12.92 4.91 -15.66
C VAL A 49 11.46 4.91 -15.25
N ILE A 50 10.58 5.54 -16.04
CA ILE A 50 9.13 5.54 -15.76
C ILE A 50 8.57 4.12 -15.76
N ARG A 51 8.99 3.27 -16.71
CA ARG A 51 8.54 1.87 -16.78
C ARG A 51 9.03 1.05 -15.58
N TYR A 52 10.26 1.29 -15.12
CA TYR A 52 10.82 0.69 -13.92
C TYR A 52 9.96 1.03 -12.69
N TYR A 53 9.73 2.31 -12.42
CA TYR A 53 8.91 2.75 -11.29
C TYR A 53 7.46 2.28 -11.38
N ALA A 54 6.86 2.28 -12.58
CA ALA A 54 5.51 1.76 -12.80
C ALA A 54 5.40 0.25 -12.50
N THR A 55 6.47 -0.51 -12.72
CA THR A 55 6.51 -1.95 -12.41
C THR A 55 6.67 -2.21 -10.91
N GLN A 56 7.37 -1.32 -10.21
CA GLN A 56 7.61 -1.43 -8.76
C GLN A 56 6.42 -0.92 -7.92
N LEU A 57 5.65 0.03 -8.45
CA LEU A 57 4.54 0.69 -7.77
C LEU A 57 3.49 -0.26 -7.15
N PRO A 58 3.05 -1.35 -7.80
CA PRO A 58 2.11 -2.31 -7.20
C PRO A 58 2.66 -2.99 -5.94
N GLN A 59 3.95 -3.35 -5.92
CA GLN A 59 4.58 -3.98 -4.76
C GLN A 59 4.66 -3.01 -3.58
N VAL A 60 5.01 -1.75 -3.86
CA VAL A 60 5.05 -0.69 -2.85
C VAL A 60 3.66 -0.41 -2.30
N LEU A 61 2.64 -0.36 -3.16
CA LEU A 61 1.25 -0.15 -2.74
C LEU A 61 0.76 -1.22 -1.76
N ILE A 62 1.11 -2.50 -1.94
CA ILE A 62 0.72 -3.58 -1.01
C ILE A 62 1.18 -3.28 0.42
N ILE A 63 2.35 -2.68 0.59
CA ILE A 63 2.92 -2.31 1.88
C ILE A 63 2.30 -1.00 2.39
N LEU A 64 2.11 -0.01 1.51
CA LEU A 64 1.63 1.32 1.88
C LEU A 64 0.12 1.37 2.16
N LEU A 65 -0.70 0.55 1.52
CA LEU A 65 -2.16 0.54 1.70
C LEU A 65 -2.62 0.35 3.15
N PRO A 66 -2.11 -0.63 3.94
CA PRO A 66 -2.51 -0.77 5.34
C PRO A 66 -2.00 0.38 6.23
N VAL A 67 -0.78 0.87 5.99
CA VAL A 67 -0.17 1.98 6.76
C VAL A 67 -0.93 3.29 6.52
N SER A 68 -1.19 3.60 5.25
CA SER A 68 -1.99 4.76 4.85
C SER A 68 -3.42 4.68 5.39
N LEU A 69 -4.03 3.50 5.43
CA LEU A 69 -5.38 3.32 5.96
C LEU A 69 -5.44 3.66 7.44
N LEU A 70 -4.48 3.15 8.23
CA LEU A 70 -4.37 3.44 9.65
C LEU A 70 -4.21 4.95 9.91
N LEU A 71 -3.25 5.57 9.24
CA LEU A 71 -2.95 7.00 9.42
C LEU A 71 -4.15 7.88 9.03
N SER A 72 -4.83 7.51 7.95
CA SER A 72 -6.00 8.24 7.46
C SER A 72 -7.19 8.10 8.39
N LEU A 73 -7.38 6.93 8.98
CA LEU A 73 -8.41 6.70 9.98
C LEU A 73 -8.18 7.59 11.20
N LEU A 74 -6.95 7.59 11.72
CA LEU A 74 -6.55 8.44 12.85
C LEU A 74 -6.76 9.93 12.55
N PHE A 75 -6.34 10.38 11.38
CA PHE A 75 -6.44 11.79 11.02
C PHE A 75 -7.90 12.22 10.75
N ALA A 76 -8.67 11.43 10.01
CA ALA A 76 -10.07 11.74 9.71
C ALA A 76 -10.94 11.73 10.98
N LEU A 77 -10.86 10.66 11.79
CA LEU A 77 -11.57 10.58 13.07
C LEU A 77 -11.08 11.65 14.06
N GLY A 78 -9.77 11.89 14.11
CA GLY A 78 -9.17 12.94 14.94
C GLY A 78 -9.68 14.33 14.57
N ARG A 79 -9.82 14.64 13.27
CA ARG A 79 -10.42 15.89 12.80
C ARG A 79 -11.87 16.03 13.24
N MET A 80 -12.69 15.00 13.00
CA MET A 80 -14.11 15.03 13.37
C MET A 80 -14.31 15.11 14.89
N SER A 81 -13.42 14.48 15.66
CA SER A 81 -13.41 14.56 17.12
C SER A 81 -13.08 15.98 17.59
N ARG A 82 -12.01 16.60 17.07
CA ARG A 82 -11.64 17.99 17.40
C ARG A 82 -12.70 19.01 17.01
N ALA A 83 -13.43 18.76 15.93
CA ALA A 83 -14.53 19.61 15.49
C ALA A 83 -15.84 19.35 16.25
N ASN A 84 -15.84 18.48 17.27
CA ASN A 84 -17.03 18.03 18.00
C ASN A 84 -18.15 17.41 17.13
N GLU A 85 -17.84 17.01 15.89
CA GLU A 85 -18.81 16.39 14.99
C GLU A 85 -19.25 15.03 15.51
N ILE A 86 -18.30 14.23 16.03
CA ILE A 86 -18.58 12.92 16.63
C ILE A 86 -19.52 13.09 17.83
N VAL A 87 -19.22 14.03 18.71
CA VAL A 87 -20.02 14.33 19.91
C VAL A 87 -21.42 14.79 19.51
N SER A 88 -21.54 15.70 18.54
CA SER A 88 -22.83 16.19 18.03
C SER A 88 -23.68 15.08 17.41
N MET A 89 -23.08 14.15 16.67
CA MET A 89 -23.80 13.00 16.12
C MET A 89 -24.33 12.09 17.25
N LEU A 90 -23.52 11.83 18.27
CA LEU A 90 -23.90 11.02 19.42
C LEU A 90 -25.05 11.64 20.22
N THR A 91 -25.00 12.96 20.47
CA THR A 91 -26.09 13.67 21.18
C THR A 91 -27.37 13.75 20.36
N ALA A 92 -27.29 13.73 19.02
CA ALA A 92 -28.44 13.59 18.12
C ALA A 92 -29.02 12.16 18.07
N GLY A 93 -28.55 11.24 18.91
CA GLY A 93 -29.04 9.85 18.99
C GLY A 93 -28.41 8.90 17.97
N VAL A 94 -27.35 9.31 17.26
CA VAL A 94 -26.60 8.43 16.35
C VAL A 94 -25.64 7.57 17.17
N SER A 95 -25.78 6.24 17.09
CA SER A 95 -24.86 5.33 17.77
C SER A 95 -23.46 5.35 17.16
N LEU A 96 -22.42 5.20 17.99
CA LEU A 96 -21.02 5.18 17.55
C LEU A 96 -20.75 4.13 16.45
N PRO A 97 -21.23 2.87 16.54
CA PRO A 97 -21.00 1.88 15.49
C PRO A 97 -21.55 2.30 14.12
N ARG A 98 -22.60 3.15 14.10
CA ARG A 98 -23.17 3.66 12.84
C ARG A 98 -22.23 4.61 12.13
N VAL A 99 -21.49 5.43 12.88
CA VAL A 99 -20.46 6.33 12.34
C VAL A 99 -19.27 5.53 11.79
N LEU A 100 -18.94 4.41 12.45
CA LEU A 100 -17.80 3.55 12.06
C LEU A 100 -18.11 2.59 10.91
N ARG A 101 -19.36 2.16 10.71
CA ARG A 101 -19.78 1.27 9.61
C ARG A 101 -19.22 1.65 8.22
N PRO A 102 -19.34 2.90 7.73
CA PRO A 102 -18.75 3.27 6.44
C PRO A 102 -17.23 3.09 6.39
N LEU A 103 -16.52 3.35 7.50
CA LEU A 103 -15.07 3.21 7.58
C LEU A 103 -14.64 1.74 7.55
N ILE A 104 -15.38 0.86 8.22
CA ILE A 104 -15.18 -0.60 8.14
C ILE A 104 -15.38 -1.08 6.69
N GLY A 105 -16.41 -0.58 6.00
CA GLY A 105 -16.63 -0.89 4.59
C GLY A 105 -15.44 -0.51 3.71
N ILE A 106 -14.85 0.67 3.91
CA ILE A 106 -13.64 1.08 3.20
C ILE A 106 -12.44 0.21 3.60
N GLY A 107 -12.30 -0.15 4.88
CA GLY A 107 -11.27 -1.08 5.33
C GLY A 107 -11.34 -2.44 4.64
N LEU A 108 -12.54 -3.01 4.52
CA LEU A 108 -12.75 -4.26 3.80
C LEU A 108 -12.43 -4.12 2.30
N LEU A 109 -12.78 -2.99 1.69
CA LEU A 109 -12.42 -2.70 0.29
C LEU A 109 -10.90 -2.59 0.12
N THR A 110 -10.20 -1.95 1.06
CA THR A 110 -8.73 -1.88 1.05
C THR A 110 -8.12 -3.27 1.22
N VAL A 111 -8.64 -4.11 2.11
CA VAL A 111 -8.19 -5.51 2.25
C VAL A 111 -8.39 -6.28 0.95
N ALA A 112 -9.57 -6.16 0.33
CA ALA A 112 -9.84 -6.81 -0.95
C ALA A 112 -8.91 -6.30 -2.06
N ALA A 113 -8.64 -4.99 -2.11
CA ALA A 113 -7.69 -4.40 -3.06
C ALA A 113 -6.26 -4.92 -2.84
N THR A 114 -5.79 -4.94 -1.59
CA THR A 114 -4.47 -5.50 -1.24
C THR A 114 -4.38 -6.98 -1.57
N MET A 115 -5.43 -7.77 -1.30
CA MET A 115 -5.48 -9.19 -1.67
C MET A 115 -5.48 -9.38 -3.19
N ALA A 116 -6.22 -8.57 -3.95
CA ALA A 116 -6.23 -8.64 -5.41
C ALA A 116 -4.87 -8.30 -6.00
N LEU A 117 -4.20 -7.26 -5.49
CA LEU A 117 -2.83 -6.91 -5.86
C LEU A 117 -1.86 -8.04 -5.49
N ASN A 118 -1.95 -8.56 -4.27
CA ASN A 118 -1.10 -9.66 -3.81
C ASN A 118 -1.31 -10.93 -4.67
N TYR A 119 -2.55 -11.31 -4.97
CA TYR A 119 -2.87 -12.48 -5.77
C TYR A 119 -2.49 -12.33 -7.25
N SER A 120 -2.56 -11.12 -7.82
CA SER A 120 -2.04 -10.86 -9.17
C SER A 120 -0.51 -10.97 -9.25
N LEU A 121 0.22 -10.67 -8.16
CA LEU A 121 1.67 -10.79 -8.07
C LEU A 121 2.14 -12.17 -7.56
N ALA A 122 1.32 -12.88 -6.78
CA ALA A 122 1.59 -14.20 -6.22
C ALA A 122 1.96 -15.31 -7.23
N PRO A 123 1.37 -15.43 -8.43
CA PRO A 123 1.78 -16.46 -9.38
C PRO A 123 3.23 -16.28 -9.83
N HIS A 124 3.74 -15.04 -9.91
CA HIS A 124 5.12 -14.76 -10.31
C HIS A 124 6.12 -15.17 -9.21
N ALA A 125 5.76 -14.99 -7.93
CA ALA A 125 6.59 -15.39 -6.80
C ALA A 125 6.64 -16.92 -6.62
N GLU A 126 5.52 -17.63 -6.81
CA GLU A 126 5.48 -19.09 -6.69
C GLU A 126 6.15 -19.78 -7.90
N LEU A 127 6.04 -19.22 -9.11
CA LEU A 127 6.79 -19.69 -10.29
C LEU A 127 8.31 -19.49 -10.09
N ALA A 128 8.74 -18.32 -9.61
CA ALA A 128 10.14 -18.06 -9.29
C ALA A 128 10.67 -18.98 -8.18
N ARG A 129 9.88 -19.21 -7.12
CA ARG A 129 10.23 -20.11 -6.02
C ARG A 129 10.35 -21.57 -6.48
N LYS A 130 9.42 -22.04 -7.33
CA LYS A 130 9.47 -23.41 -7.89
C LYS A 130 10.66 -23.61 -8.81
N MET A 131 11.01 -22.62 -9.65
CA MET A 131 12.23 -22.67 -10.47
C MET A 131 13.48 -22.73 -9.60
N PHE A 132 13.58 -21.88 -8.56
CA PHE A 132 14.72 -21.87 -7.65
C PHE A 132 14.88 -23.19 -6.88
N ILE A 133 13.79 -23.78 -6.36
CA ILE A 133 13.82 -25.06 -5.65
C ILE A 133 14.17 -26.22 -6.60
N SER A 134 13.69 -26.21 -7.84
CA SER A 134 14.04 -27.22 -8.84
C SER A 134 15.51 -27.17 -9.25
N GLU A 135 16.11 -25.97 -9.32
CA GLU A 135 17.52 -25.79 -9.65
C GLU A 135 18.46 -26.19 -8.50
N VAL A 136 18.04 -25.93 -7.26
CA VAL A 136 18.76 -26.38 -6.05
C VAL A 136 18.67 -27.90 -5.87
N GLN A 137 17.52 -28.52 -6.15
CA GLN A 137 17.38 -29.99 -6.11
C GLN A 137 18.08 -30.71 -7.26
N ALA A 138 18.28 -30.04 -8.41
CA ALA A 138 19.03 -30.58 -9.54
C ALA A 138 20.57 -30.58 -9.33
N ARG A 139 21.09 -29.92 -8.28
CA ARG A 139 22.53 -29.94 -7.94
C ARG A 139 22.81 -30.41 -6.50
N PRO A 140 22.57 -31.69 -6.14
CA PRO A 140 22.76 -32.17 -4.77
C PRO A 140 24.22 -32.56 -4.42
N GLY A 141 25.26 -31.96 -5.01
CA GLY A 141 26.62 -32.41 -4.67
C GLY A 141 27.82 -31.68 -5.27
N ARG A 142 28.07 -30.42 -4.88
CA ARG A 142 29.39 -29.82 -5.19
C ARG A 142 29.95 -28.77 -4.21
N TYR A 143 29.48 -28.72 -2.96
CA TYR A 143 29.96 -27.72 -1.98
C TYR A 143 30.82 -28.27 -0.81
N ILE A 144 31.25 -29.55 -0.82
CA ILE A 144 32.14 -30.08 0.25
C ILE A 144 33.45 -30.68 -0.28
N GLN A 145 34.02 -30.19 -1.40
CA GLN A 145 35.34 -30.70 -1.84
C GLN A 145 36.19 -29.71 -2.66
N GLY A 146 36.26 -28.44 -2.25
CA GLY A 146 37.00 -27.42 -2.99
C GLY A 146 37.76 -26.40 -2.15
N GLN A 147 38.04 -26.68 -0.87
CA GLN A 147 39.02 -25.92 -0.10
C GLN A 147 40.01 -26.90 0.53
N ILE A 148 41.10 -27.14 -0.19
CA ILE A 148 42.43 -27.38 0.35
C ILE A 148 43.27 -26.19 -0.09
#